data_AF-A0A1J5D7A1-F1
#
_entry.id   AF-A0A1J5D7A1-F1
#
_cell.length_a   1.000
_cell.length_b   1.000
_cell.length_c   1.000
_cell.angle_alpha   90.00
_cell.angle_beta   90.00
_cell.angle_gamma   90.00
#
_symmetry.space_group_name_H-M   'P 1'
#
loop_
_entity.id
_entity.type
_entity.pdbx_description
1 polymer ?
#
loop_
_entity_poly.entity_id
_entity_poly.type
_entity_poly.pdbx_seq_one_letter_code
_entity_poly.pdbx_strand_id
1 'polypeptide(L)'
;MTMTVSMTMTRTMAMMMMMIPTEVTFLTSVMKIEEIKKKTAKRRKAGIDDPKFPLPRHNPDPWQRSPGGRKVGVSLLETIVALSILAVFAFGIIQVFRQSGIRGENFSSEHFTAMFICQKVLEDINTRVQENPHFFDQLVASASGEVDQVVDGKSAYFDLLENTINFSYLDPAEDRAIDSRYEAAYRQLKDFKIQVECRLDVPADPVTGQPFRDLIEVIVTVFWNDVSGNQKYSVSQYLHGVSKLTFENLSSPQLEPYKEADAAWGLWWWLASGSVPTPPTFSSFMSYNDGGDPKVVKAVGDVLYFSLFARKIGLTYGNYLQDARTKRDQCLASASDDKKRAALYQERIGQLYEQKAAELFGTAARIRSSVQFLLEAPLSESTLGPKIFQARNNLRGRCWSVNLNIEEIQNSFAAAEDEYLKLQENPYKADYPERKVTLTIRRILDIEKIGVIILKGSGDLGDSLTQLQNRISAFNDSFRGLQPVFVDYLVQEAGICRSLDSLEAYFGGSTGFTGLIQQVMDIKDSMFELERKLK
;
A
#
# COMPACT_ATOMS: atom_id res chain seq x y z
N MET A 1 -39.41 -50.74 -24.73
CA MET A 1 -39.48 -49.55 -25.60
C MET A 1 -38.37 -48.60 -25.17
N THR A 2 -37.32 -48.54 -26.01
CA THR A 2 -36.42 -47.42 -26.31
C THR A 2 -35.98 -46.40 -25.23
N MET A 3 -34.65 -46.43 -25.00
CA MET A 3 -33.68 -45.41 -24.57
C MET A 3 -34.07 -43.92 -24.69
N THR A 4 -33.59 -43.11 -23.72
CA THR A 4 -32.46 -42.16 -23.94
C THR A 4 -31.76 -41.79 -22.62
N VAL A 5 -30.42 -41.84 -22.65
CA VAL A 5 -29.50 -41.25 -21.67
C VAL A 5 -29.33 -39.76 -21.98
N SER A 6 -29.28 -38.89 -20.97
CA SER A 6 -28.67 -37.57 -21.09
C SER A 6 -27.65 -37.35 -19.97
N MET A 7 -26.40 -37.25 -20.39
CA MET A 7 -25.24 -36.82 -19.63
C MET A 7 -25.39 -35.37 -19.19
N THR A 8 -25.30 -35.10 -17.88
CA THR A 8 -24.86 -33.78 -17.37
C THR A 8 -24.41 -33.89 -15.91
N MET A 9 -23.43 -34.76 -15.65
CA MET A 9 -22.69 -34.79 -14.38
C MET A 9 -21.20 -35.03 -14.67
N THR A 10 -20.55 -34.05 -15.28
CA THR A 10 -19.07 -34.06 -15.44
C THR A 10 -18.45 -32.67 -15.61
N ARG A 11 -19.15 -31.59 -15.20
CA ARG A 11 -18.60 -30.22 -15.24
C ARG A 11 -18.45 -29.53 -13.89
N THR A 12 -18.97 -30.08 -12.80
CA THR A 12 -18.92 -29.42 -11.48
C THR A 12 -17.70 -29.83 -10.62
N MET A 13 -17.01 -30.93 -10.94
CA MET A 13 -15.80 -31.34 -10.20
C MET A 13 -14.48 -30.78 -10.77
N ALA A 14 -14.50 -30.12 -11.93
CA ALA A 14 -13.29 -29.56 -12.54
C ALA A 14 -12.98 -28.11 -12.11
N MET A 15 -13.85 -27.46 -11.33
CA MET A 15 -13.68 -26.05 -10.94
C MET A 15 -13.31 -25.86 -9.46
N MET A 16 -13.39 -26.92 -8.64
CA MET A 16 -13.05 -26.88 -7.21
C MET A 16 -11.57 -27.16 -6.91
N MET A 17 -10.73 -27.38 -7.94
CA MET A 17 -9.28 -27.58 -7.81
C MET A 17 -8.43 -26.36 -8.18
N MET A 18 -9.02 -25.18 -8.37
CA MET A 18 -8.31 -23.93 -8.69
C MET A 18 -8.43 -22.85 -7.60
N MET A 19 -8.39 -23.26 -6.33
CA MET A 19 -8.05 -22.37 -5.22
C MET A 19 -6.91 -22.99 -4.40
N ILE A 20 -5.71 -22.92 -4.97
CA ILE A 20 -4.48 -23.00 -4.18
C ILE A 20 -4.29 -21.63 -3.55
N PRO A 21 -3.98 -21.51 -2.24
CA PRO A 21 -3.77 -20.21 -1.61
C PRO A 21 -2.64 -19.48 -2.33
N THR A 22 -2.93 -18.27 -2.80
CA THR A 22 -1.98 -17.37 -3.47
C THR A 22 -0.74 -17.09 -2.59
N GLU A 23 -0.86 -17.29 -1.28
CA GLU A 23 0.23 -17.16 -0.30
C GLU A 23 1.26 -18.30 -0.34
N VAL A 24 0.85 -19.54 -0.63
CA VAL A 24 1.78 -20.69 -0.74
C VAL A 24 2.58 -20.61 -2.03
N THR A 25 1.99 -20.06 -3.10
CA THR A 25 2.66 -19.88 -4.40
C THR A 25 3.67 -18.74 -4.38
N PHE A 26 3.41 -17.67 -3.61
CA PHE A 26 4.36 -16.57 -3.44
C PHE A 26 5.58 -16.98 -2.61
N LEU A 27 5.38 -17.68 -1.48
CA LEU A 27 6.49 -18.19 -0.64
C LEU A 27 7.33 -19.26 -1.35
N THR A 28 6.72 -20.20 -2.08
CA THR A 28 7.49 -21.17 -2.89
C THR A 28 8.20 -20.54 -4.09
N SER A 29 7.66 -19.46 -4.66
CA SER A 29 8.32 -18.72 -5.76
C SER A 29 9.50 -17.89 -5.25
N VAL A 30 9.38 -17.23 -4.09
CA VAL A 30 10.48 -16.49 -3.46
C VAL A 30 11.60 -17.44 -3.03
N MET A 31 11.26 -18.59 -2.44
CA MET A 31 12.24 -19.63 -2.09
C MET A 31 12.94 -20.22 -3.32
N LYS A 32 12.21 -20.49 -4.41
CA LYS A 32 12.81 -20.95 -5.68
C LYS A 32 13.72 -19.89 -6.32
N ILE A 33 13.37 -18.61 -6.24
CA ILE A 33 14.21 -17.51 -6.75
C ILE A 33 15.50 -17.40 -5.94
N GLU A 34 15.46 -17.54 -4.61
CA GLU A 34 16.67 -17.61 -3.79
C GLU A 34 17.53 -18.83 -4.11
N GLU A 35 16.93 -20.01 -4.30
CA GLU A 35 17.66 -21.23 -4.62
C GLU A 35 18.30 -21.15 -6.01
N ILE A 36 17.61 -20.54 -6.97
CA ILE A 36 18.14 -20.23 -8.31
C ILE A 36 19.28 -19.23 -8.20
N LYS A 37 19.16 -18.15 -7.41
CA LYS A 37 20.25 -17.18 -7.19
C LYS A 37 21.47 -17.85 -6.55
N LYS A 38 21.28 -18.74 -5.56
CA LYS A 38 22.36 -19.52 -4.93
C LYS A 38 23.01 -20.50 -5.90
N LYS A 39 22.23 -21.21 -6.74
CA LYS A 39 22.75 -22.09 -7.79
C LYS A 39 23.50 -21.33 -8.89
N THR A 40 23.01 -20.16 -9.30
CA THR A 40 23.66 -19.30 -10.31
C THR A 40 24.94 -18.66 -9.76
N ALA A 41 24.96 -18.23 -8.49
CA ALA A 41 26.17 -17.76 -7.83
C ALA A 41 27.22 -18.87 -7.65
N LYS A 42 26.78 -20.11 -7.37
CA LYS A 42 27.65 -21.30 -7.29
C LYS A 42 28.21 -21.69 -8.67
N ARG A 43 27.43 -21.55 -9.74
CA ARG A 43 27.87 -21.78 -11.14
C ARG A 43 28.83 -20.70 -11.65
N ARG A 44 28.60 -19.42 -11.30
CA ARG A 44 29.54 -18.33 -11.59
C ARG A 44 30.87 -18.49 -10.86
N LYS A 45 30.86 -18.95 -9.60
CA LYS A 45 32.09 -19.32 -8.87
C LYS A 45 32.80 -20.54 -9.47
N ALA A 46 32.10 -21.38 -10.23
CA ALA A 46 32.66 -22.54 -10.91
C ALA A 46 33.15 -22.26 -12.35
N GLY A 47 33.04 -21.02 -12.84
CA GLY A 47 33.61 -20.61 -14.14
C GLY A 47 32.95 -21.24 -15.37
N ILE A 48 31.67 -21.62 -15.30
CA ILE A 48 30.94 -22.23 -16.42
C ILE A 48 30.06 -21.18 -17.08
N ASP A 49 30.59 -20.49 -18.09
CA ASP A 49 29.83 -19.73 -19.09
C ASP A 49 30.55 -19.87 -20.45
N ASP A 50 29.96 -20.58 -21.43
CA ASP A 50 29.80 -20.12 -22.83
C ASP A 50 28.87 -21.06 -23.66
N PRO A 51 28.12 -20.56 -24.68
CA PRO A 51 27.03 -21.28 -25.35
C PRO A 51 27.37 -21.77 -26.76
N LYS A 52 27.03 -23.03 -27.11
CA LYS A 52 26.78 -23.46 -28.50
C LYS A 52 25.76 -24.60 -28.54
N PHE A 53 24.59 -24.34 -29.10
CA PHE A 53 23.65 -25.37 -29.56
C PHE A 53 23.74 -25.50 -31.08
N PRO A 54 24.02 -26.69 -31.64
CA PRO A 54 23.64 -26.99 -33.01
C PRO A 54 22.37 -27.85 -33.04
N LEU A 55 21.43 -27.47 -33.91
CA LEU A 55 20.27 -28.29 -34.30
C LEU A 55 20.70 -29.35 -35.32
N PRO A 56 20.17 -30.59 -35.29
CA PRO A 56 20.30 -31.51 -36.41
C PRO A 56 19.13 -31.37 -37.41
N ARG A 57 19.50 -31.33 -38.70
CA ARG A 57 18.60 -31.37 -39.86
C ARG A 57 18.23 -32.82 -40.23
N HIS A 58 17.05 -32.95 -40.85
CA HIS A 58 16.47 -34.10 -41.55
C HIS A 58 17.41 -34.86 -42.51
N ASN A 59 17.21 -36.18 -42.67
CA ASN A 59 16.59 -36.77 -43.88
C ASN A 59 16.21 -38.28 -43.72
N PRO A 60 15.33 -38.83 -44.59
CA PRO A 60 14.49 -40.00 -44.33
C PRO A 60 14.88 -41.32 -45.04
N ASP A 61 14.35 -42.43 -44.49
CA ASP A 61 13.88 -43.68 -45.12
C ASP A 61 14.86 -44.56 -45.97
N PRO A 62 14.52 -45.80 -46.43
CA PRO A 62 13.68 -46.90 -45.91
C PRO A 62 14.28 -48.35 -46.10
N TRP A 63 13.54 -49.37 -45.62
CA TRP A 63 13.49 -50.81 -46.02
C TRP A 63 14.23 -51.92 -45.22
N GLN A 64 13.39 -52.81 -44.64
CA GLN A 64 13.41 -54.31 -44.64
C GLN A 64 14.52 -55.08 -43.88
N ARG A 65 14.32 -56.23 -43.22
CA ARG A 65 13.22 -57.21 -43.03
C ARG A 65 13.51 -58.02 -41.73
N SER A 66 12.45 -58.50 -41.07
CA SER A 66 12.40 -59.58 -40.03
C SER A 66 12.87 -60.96 -40.58
N PRO A 67 13.17 -62.04 -39.81
CA PRO A 67 12.32 -62.58 -38.71
C PRO A 67 12.96 -63.45 -37.59
N GLY A 68 12.18 -63.70 -36.52
CA GLY A 68 12.16 -65.02 -35.84
C GLY A 68 12.15 -65.05 -34.30
N GLY A 69 11.02 -65.49 -33.70
CA GLY A 69 11.06 -66.45 -32.58
C GLY A 69 10.42 -66.08 -31.22
N ARG A 70 9.17 -66.53 -31.03
CA ARG A 70 8.45 -66.84 -29.76
C ARG A 70 7.93 -65.68 -28.89
N LYS A 71 6.65 -65.37 -29.08
CA LYS A 71 5.79 -64.70 -28.08
C LYS A 71 5.35 -65.73 -27.03
N VAL A 72 5.71 -65.52 -25.77
CA VAL A 72 5.08 -66.18 -24.62
C VAL A 72 3.75 -65.47 -24.40
N GLY A 73 2.63 -66.15 -24.70
CA GLY A 73 1.30 -65.64 -24.42
C GLY A 73 0.94 -65.92 -22.97
N VAL A 74 0.57 -64.87 -22.23
CA VAL A 74 0.01 -64.98 -20.87
C VAL A 74 -1.31 -65.73 -20.95
N SER A 75 -1.51 -66.71 -20.07
CA SER A 75 -2.74 -67.51 -20.03
C SER A 75 -3.93 -66.64 -19.65
N LEU A 76 -5.11 -66.91 -20.23
CA LEU A 76 -6.36 -66.22 -19.88
C LEU A 76 -6.64 -66.34 -18.36
N LEU A 77 -6.27 -67.48 -17.77
CA LEU A 77 -6.41 -67.72 -16.33
C LEU A 77 -5.53 -66.77 -15.51
N GLU A 78 -4.27 -66.57 -15.90
CA GLU A 78 -3.36 -65.64 -15.22
C GLU A 78 -3.86 -64.21 -15.31
N THR A 79 -4.44 -63.84 -16.45
CA THR A 79 -5.07 -62.52 -16.64
C THR A 79 -6.28 -62.35 -15.72
N ILE A 80 -7.13 -63.37 -15.59
CA ILE A 80 -8.32 -63.33 -14.71
C ILE A 80 -7.92 -63.29 -13.24
N VAL A 81 -6.92 -64.07 -12.82
CA VAL A 81 -6.42 -64.08 -11.44
C VAL A 81 -5.77 -62.73 -11.10
N ALA A 82 -4.95 -62.17 -12.00
CA ALA A 82 -4.37 -60.85 -11.82
C ALA A 82 -5.44 -59.76 -11.70
N LEU A 83 -6.47 -59.79 -12.56
CA LEU A 83 -7.60 -58.86 -12.48
C LEU A 83 -8.40 -58.99 -11.18
N SER A 84 -8.57 -60.22 -10.68
CA SER A 84 -9.31 -60.48 -9.45
C SER A 84 -8.57 -59.94 -8.22
N ILE A 85 -7.26 -60.15 -8.15
CA ILE A 85 -6.40 -59.59 -7.09
C ILE A 85 -6.40 -58.07 -7.16
N LEU A 86 -6.32 -57.50 -8.37
CA LEU A 86 -6.33 -56.05 -8.58
C LEU A 86 -7.67 -55.42 -8.19
N ALA A 87 -8.79 -56.11 -8.46
CA ALA A 87 -10.12 -55.68 -8.03
C ALA A 87 -10.27 -55.69 -6.50
N VAL A 88 -9.78 -56.74 -5.82
CA VAL A 88 -9.80 -56.81 -4.34
C VAL A 88 -8.92 -55.71 -3.73
N PHE A 89 -7.74 -55.45 -4.28
CA PHE A 89 -6.89 -54.35 -3.84
C PHE A 89 -7.54 -52.98 -4.07
N ALA A 90 -8.14 -52.75 -5.24
CA ALA A 90 -8.87 -51.51 -5.52
C ALA A 90 -10.04 -51.31 -4.56
N PHE A 91 -10.82 -52.36 -4.28
CA PHE A 91 -11.93 -52.30 -3.33
C PHE A 91 -11.45 -52.06 -1.89
N GLY A 92 -10.36 -52.70 -1.48
CA GLY A 92 -9.75 -52.50 -0.16
C GLY A 92 -9.23 -51.07 0.01
N ILE A 93 -8.56 -50.53 -1.00
CA ILE A 93 -8.08 -49.14 -1.01
C ILE A 93 -9.25 -48.16 -0.92
N ILE A 94 -10.33 -48.36 -1.71
CA ILE A 94 -11.53 -47.51 -1.66
C ILE A 94 -12.19 -47.55 -0.27
N GLN A 95 -12.27 -48.74 0.36
CA GLN A 95 -12.82 -48.87 1.71
C GLN A 95 -11.94 -48.19 2.76
N VAL A 96 -10.62 -48.31 2.66
CA VAL A 96 -9.68 -47.62 3.56
C VAL A 96 -9.74 -46.10 3.37
N PHE A 97 -9.88 -45.58 2.14
CA PHE A 97 -10.08 -44.16 1.90
C PHE A 97 -11.46 -43.66 2.39
N ARG A 98 -12.53 -44.46 2.23
CA ARG A 98 -13.85 -44.15 2.81
C ARG A 98 -13.83 -44.16 4.34
N GLN A 99 -13.07 -45.03 4.97
CA GLN A 99 -12.95 -45.10 6.43
C GLN A 99 -11.98 -44.05 7.00
N SER A 100 -10.94 -43.69 6.26
CA SER A 100 -9.98 -42.65 6.66
C SER A 100 -10.54 -41.23 6.47
N GLY A 101 -11.55 -41.06 5.62
CA GLY A 101 -12.33 -39.82 5.50
C GLY A 101 -13.33 -39.57 6.64
N ILE A 102 -13.49 -40.51 7.59
CA ILE A 102 -14.46 -40.41 8.71
C ILE A 102 -13.78 -39.94 10.02
N ARG A 103 -12.45 -39.70 10.01
CA ARG A 103 -11.70 -39.21 11.19
C ARG A 103 -11.02 -37.85 11.00
N GLY A 104 -11.22 -37.20 9.86
CA GLY A 104 -11.06 -35.74 9.73
C GLY A 104 -12.43 -35.11 9.94
N GLU A 105 -12.48 -33.95 10.59
CA GLU A 105 -13.70 -33.15 10.81
C GLU A 105 -14.65 -33.26 9.61
N ASN A 106 -15.85 -33.81 9.81
CA ASN A 106 -16.88 -33.77 8.77
C ASN A 106 -17.23 -32.29 8.58
N PHE A 107 -16.61 -31.65 7.58
CA PHE A 107 -16.98 -30.30 7.15
C PHE A 107 -18.46 -30.31 6.76
N SER A 108 -19.32 -29.88 7.69
CA SER A 108 -20.74 -29.75 7.45
C SER A 108 -21.01 -28.57 6.51
N SER A 109 -22.18 -28.55 5.88
CA SER A 109 -22.62 -27.37 5.12
C SER A 109 -22.56 -26.10 5.95
N GLU A 110 -22.89 -26.20 7.23
CA GLU A 110 -22.87 -25.12 8.21
C GLU A 110 -21.45 -24.61 8.48
N HIS A 111 -20.45 -25.51 8.48
CA HIS A 111 -19.05 -25.11 8.59
C HIS A 111 -18.61 -24.27 7.37
N PHE A 112 -18.99 -24.68 6.16
CA PHE A 112 -18.71 -23.86 4.96
C PHE A 112 -19.44 -22.52 4.97
N THR A 113 -20.68 -22.49 5.45
CA THR A 113 -21.42 -21.23 5.67
C THR A 113 -20.71 -20.34 6.68
N ALA A 114 -20.21 -20.89 7.79
CA ALA A 114 -19.43 -20.13 8.78
C ALA A 114 -18.14 -19.57 8.18
N MET A 115 -17.42 -20.35 7.36
CA MET A 115 -16.23 -19.86 6.64
C MET A 115 -16.55 -18.68 5.73
N PHE A 116 -17.63 -18.80 4.95
CA PHE A 116 -18.06 -17.75 4.03
C PHE A 116 -18.50 -16.48 4.77
N ILE A 117 -19.26 -16.60 5.87
CA ILE A 117 -19.63 -15.46 6.72
C ILE A 117 -18.37 -14.78 7.27
N CYS A 118 -17.39 -15.52 7.79
CA CYS A 118 -16.13 -14.93 8.26
C CYS A 118 -15.41 -14.13 7.18
N GLN A 119 -15.29 -14.70 5.97
CA GLN A 119 -14.64 -14.03 4.84
C GLN A 119 -15.38 -12.76 4.43
N LYS A 120 -16.72 -12.81 4.39
CA LYS A 120 -17.55 -11.66 4.05
C LYS A 120 -17.43 -10.53 5.08
N VAL A 121 -17.51 -10.85 6.38
CA VAL A 121 -17.28 -9.85 7.45
C VAL A 121 -15.91 -9.19 7.31
N LEU A 122 -14.85 -9.97 7.03
CA LEU A 122 -13.52 -9.40 6.80
C LEU A 122 -13.47 -8.50 5.56
N GLU A 123 -14.11 -8.90 4.47
CA GLU A 123 -14.22 -8.09 3.25
C GLU A 123 -14.97 -6.77 3.51
N ASP A 124 -16.07 -6.81 4.24
CA ASP A 124 -16.88 -5.63 4.58
C ASP A 124 -16.10 -4.69 5.50
N ILE A 125 -15.41 -5.22 6.51
CA ILE A 125 -14.50 -4.44 7.36
C ILE A 125 -13.41 -3.78 6.51
N ASN A 126 -12.75 -4.53 5.62
CA ASN A 126 -11.72 -3.97 4.74
C ASN A 126 -12.28 -2.85 3.85
N THR A 127 -13.47 -3.06 3.27
CA THR A 127 -14.13 -2.10 2.39
C THR A 127 -14.50 -0.83 3.16
N ARG A 128 -15.08 -0.96 4.35
CA ARG A 128 -15.44 0.17 5.20
C ARG A 128 -14.24 0.98 5.65
N VAL A 129 -13.12 0.35 5.98
CA VAL A 129 -11.86 1.06 6.29
C VAL A 129 -11.29 1.77 5.06
N GLN A 130 -11.43 1.18 3.88
CA GLN A 130 -11.00 1.80 2.62
C GLN A 130 -11.88 3.00 2.23
N GLU A 131 -13.18 2.95 2.49
CA GLU A 131 -14.09 4.07 2.18
C GLU A 131 -14.08 5.14 3.27
N ASN A 132 -13.98 4.73 4.54
CA ASN A 132 -13.93 5.60 5.71
C ASN A 132 -12.77 5.23 6.63
N PRO A 133 -11.61 5.90 6.54
CA PRO A 133 -10.46 5.66 7.42
C PRO A 133 -10.75 5.86 8.89
N HIS A 134 -11.69 6.76 9.21
CA HIS A 134 -12.06 7.02 10.60
C HIS A 134 -12.75 5.82 11.23
N PHE A 135 -13.28 4.91 10.41
CA PHE A 135 -13.78 3.62 10.88
C PHE A 135 -12.67 2.76 11.48
N PHE A 136 -11.39 2.97 11.13
CA PHE A 136 -10.28 2.24 11.76
C PHE A 136 -10.22 2.47 13.27
N ASP A 137 -10.27 3.73 13.71
CA ASP A 137 -10.26 4.07 15.14
C ASP A 137 -11.56 3.61 15.82
N GLN A 138 -12.70 3.70 15.12
CA GLN A 138 -13.97 3.19 15.62
C GLN A 138 -13.97 1.66 15.77
N LEU A 139 -13.36 0.94 14.82
CA LEU A 139 -13.21 -0.51 14.84
C LEU A 139 -12.38 -0.93 16.05
N VAL A 140 -11.25 -0.25 16.31
CA VAL A 140 -10.42 -0.49 17.50
C VAL A 140 -11.20 -0.23 18.79
N ALA A 141 -12.03 0.81 18.83
CA ALA A 141 -12.82 1.15 20.02
C ALA A 141 -14.06 0.26 20.23
N SER A 142 -14.66 -0.24 19.15
CA SER A 142 -15.96 -0.95 19.16
C SER A 142 -15.84 -2.47 19.13
N ALA A 143 -14.74 -3.03 18.59
CA ALA A 143 -14.51 -4.47 18.51
C ALA A 143 -14.12 -5.05 19.88
N SER A 144 -15.06 -5.00 20.82
CA SER A 144 -14.94 -5.45 22.21
C SER A 144 -14.97 -6.98 22.37
N GLY A 145 -15.22 -7.71 21.28
CA GLY A 145 -15.48 -9.15 21.32
C GLY A 145 -16.88 -9.50 21.78
N GLU A 146 -17.86 -8.60 21.66
CA GLU A 146 -19.26 -8.95 21.89
C GLU A 146 -19.83 -9.79 20.73
N VAL A 147 -20.74 -10.71 21.09
CA VAL A 147 -21.38 -11.61 20.13
C VAL A 147 -22.65 -10.96 19.57
N ASP A 148 -22.70 -10.79 18.26
CA ASP A 148 -23.79 -10.18 17.52
C ASP A 148 -24.48 -11.18 16.57
N GLN A 149 -25.72 -10.90 16.17
CA GLN A 149 -26.46 -11.75 15.23
C GLN A 149 -26.02 -11.52 13.78
N VAL A 150 -25.93 -12.58 12.99
CA VAL A 150 -25.75 -12.48 11.53
C VAL A 150 -27.11 -12.28 10.87
N VAL A 151 -27.66 -11.08 11.03
CA VAL A 151 -28.89 -10.65 10.35
C VAL A 151 -28.69 -9.23 9.84
N ASP A 152 -29.08 -9.01 8.57
CA ASP A 152 -28.94 -7.75 7.88
C ASP A 152 -29.47 -6.56 8.70
N GLY A 153 -28.66 -5.50 8.79
CA GLY A 153 -28.98 -4.27 9.51
C GLY A 153 -28.98 -4.37 11.04
N LYS A 154 -28.67 -5.54 11.62
CA LYS A 154 -28.50 -5.70 13.08
C LYS A 154 -27.03 -5.75 13.51
N SER A 155 -26.17 -6.26 12.62
CA SER A 155 -24.73 -6.31 12.86
C SER A 155 -24.03 -5.05 12.38
N ALA A 156 -23.14 -4.52 13.21
CA ALA A 156 -22.27 -3.41 12.85
C ALA A 156 -21.13 -3.83 11.90
N TYR A 157 -20.91 -5.12 11.65
CA TYR A 157 -19.73 -5.64 10.94
C TYR A 157 -20.06 -6.49 9.71
N PHE A 158 -21.34 -6.74 9.45
CA PHE A 158 -21.80 -7.57 8.34
C PHE A 158 -22.72 -6.75 7.45
N ASP A 159 -22.28 -6.50 6.22
CA ASP A 159 -23.13 -5.97 5.17
C ASP A 159 -23.83 -7.12 4.42
N LEU A 160 -24.76 -6.72 3.57
CA LEU A 160 -25.70 -7.56 2.85
C LEU A 160 -25.03 -8.71 2.07
N LEU A 161 -25.68 -9.87 2.05
CA LEU A 161 -25.34 -10.96 1.14
C LEU A 161 -25.92 -10.69 -0.25
N GLU A 162 -25.04 -10.40 -1.21
CA GLU A 162 -25.37 -10.06 -2.60
C GLU A 162 -26.34 -11.07 -3.23
N ASN A 163 -27.42 -10.57 -3.86
CA ASN A 163 -28.32 -11.40 -4.64
C ASN A 163 -27.84 -11.41 -6.10
N THR A 164 -27.00 -12.41 -6.41
CA THR A 164 -26.06 -12.40 -7.53
C THR A 164 -26.69 -12.43 -8.92
N ILE A 165 -26.76 -11.27 -9.59
CA ILE A 165 -26.73 -11.17 -11.06
C ILE A 165 -25.34 -10.68 -11.54
N ASN A 166 -24.65 -9.83 -10.76
CA ASN A 166 -23.32 -9.31 -11.09
C ASN A 166 -22.44 -9.07 -9.84
N PHE A 167 -21.43 -9.92 -9.62
CA PHE A 167 -20.46 -9.87 -8.49
C PHE A 167 -19.53 -8.65 -8.45
N SER A 168 -19.76 -7.63 -9.26
CA SER A 168 -18.85 -6.48 -9.39
C SER A 168 -19.49 -5.14 -9.05
N TYR A 169 -20.77 -5.13 -8.69
CA TYR A 169 -21.54 -3.93 -8.38
C TYR A 169 -22.70 -4.29 -7.45
N LEU A 170 -22.73 -3.68 -6.27
CA LEU A 170 -23.90 -3.70 -5.38
C LEU A 170 -24.90 -2.68 -5.93
N ASP A 171 -26.06 -3.12 -6.40
CA ASP A 171 -27.13 -2.19 -6.79
C ASP A 171 -28.10 -2.03 -5.61
N PRO A 172 -28.15 -0.85 -4.95
CA PRO A 172 -29.06 -0.61 -3.83
C PRO A 172 -30.55 -0.79 -4.17
N ALA A 173 -30.92 -0.79 -5.46
CA ALA A 173 -32.28 -1.04 -5.92
C ALA A 173 -32.60 -2.53 -6.14
N GLU A 174 -31.59 -3.37 -6.40
CA GLU A 174 -31.76 -4.82 -6.67
C GLU A 174 -31.42 -5.68 -5.44
N ASP A 175 -30.42 -5.27 -4.67
CA ASP A 175 -29.94 -5.96 -3.48
C ASP A 175 -30.71 -5.49 -2.23
N ARG A 176 -31.56 -6.38 -1.70
CA ARG A 176 -32.46 -6.09 -0.58
C ARG A 176 -32.05 -6.88 0.65
N ALA A 177 -32.12 -6.24 1.82
CA ALA A 177 -31.81 -6.86 3.10
C ALA A 177 -32.54 -8.21 3.23
N ILE A 178 -31.80 -9.27 3.57
CA ILE A 178 -32.29 -10.59 3.93
C ILE A 178 -33.02 -10.45 5.26
N ASP A 179 -34.27 -10.01 5.16
CA ASP A 179 -35.22 -10.03 6.26
C ASP A 179 -36.08 -11.29 6.23
N SER A 180 -37.05 -11.38 7.14
CA SER A 180 -37.97 -12.52 7.24
C SER A 180 -38.75 -12.81 5.96
N ARG A 181 -38.78 -11.90 4.97
CA ARG A 181 -39.43 -12.10 3.66
C ARG A 181 -38.59 -13.00 2.74
N TYR A 182 -37.28 -13.11 2.95
CA TYR A 182 -36.36 -13.98 2.21
C TYR A 182 -36.17 -15.34 2.91
N GLU A 183 -37.31 -15.97 3.23
CA GLU A 183 -37.48 -17.02 4.23
C GLU A 183 -36.41 -18.13 4.22
N ALA A 184 -35.98 -18.59 3.03
CA ALA A 184 -34.97 -19.65 2.91
C ALA A 184 -33.55 -19.18 3.33
N ALA A 185 -33.10 -18.01 2.87
CA ALA A 185 -31.78 -17.47 3.21
C ALA A 185 -31.76 -16.94 4.66
N TYR A 186 -32.84 -16.28 5.09
CA TYR A 186 -32.99 -15.83 6.48
C TYR A 186 -32.96 -17.00 7.48
N ARG A 187 -33.61 -18.14 7.16
CA ARG A 187 -33.56 -19.33 8.01
C ARG A 187 -32.17 -19.95 8.09
N GLN A 188 -31.34 -19.83 7.06
CA GLN A 188 -29.97 -20.35 7.08
C GLN A 188 -29.03 -19.48 7.93
N LEU A 189 -29.21 -18.16 7.92
CA LEU A 189 -28.27 -17.24 8.57
C LEU A 189 -28.60 -16.92 10.03
N LYS A 190 -29.89 -16.90 10.40
CA LYS A 190 -30.36 -16.51 11.75
C LYS A 190 -29.74 -17.32 12.90
N ASP A 191 -29.27 -18.53 12.62
CA ASP A 191 -28.71 -19.46 13.61
C ASP A 191 -27.19 -19.25 13.79
N PHE A 192 -26.57 -18.41 12.95
CA PHE A 192 -25.19 -17.97 13.07
C PHE A 192 -25.11 -16.66 13.88
N LYS A 193 -24.05 -16.55 14.68
CA LYS A 193 -23.67 -15.34 15.40
C LYS A 193 -22.22 -15.00 15.09
N ILE A 194 -21.88 -13.72 15.00
CA ILE A 194 -20.50 -13.26 14.80
C ILE A 194 -19.96 -12.60 16.05
N GLN A 195 -18.65 -12.59 16.18
CA GLN A 195 -17.91 -11.85 17.18
C GLN A 195 -16.69 -11.28 16.48
N VAL A 196 -16.47 -9.98 16.61
CA VAL A 196 -15.31 -9.28 16.05
C VAL A 196 -14.47 -8.75 17.20
N GLU A 197 -13.19 -9.14 17.21
CA GLU A 197 -12.19 -8.68 18.18
C GLU A 197 -11.05 -8.00 17.42
N CYS A 198 -10.53 -6.90 17.98
CA CYS A 198 -9.30 -6.27 17.49
C CYS A 198 -8.18 -6.41 18.51
N ARG A 199 -7.00 -6.84 18.06
CA ARG A 199 -5.79 -6.88 18.88
C ARG A 199 -4.74 -5.90 18.35
N LEU A 200 -4.17 -5.14 19.27
CA LEU A 200 -3.11 -4.16 19.01
C LEU A 200 -1.71 -4.79 19.14
N ASP A 201 -1.60 -5.98 19.73
CA ASP A 201 -0.35 -6.71 19.93
C ASP A 201 0.13 -7.40 18.64
N VAL A 202 0.47 -6.60 17.65
CA VAL A 202 0.99 -7.05 16.36
C VAL A 202 2.49 -7.36 16.49
N PRO A 203 3.03 -8.39 15.79
CA PRO A 203 4.45 -8.70 15.85
C PRO A 203 5.31 -7.47 15.59
N ALA A 204 6.31 -7.25 16.45
CA ALA A 204 7.24 -6.15 16.29
C ALA A 204 8.00 -6.23 14.95
N ASP A 205 8.28 -5.08 14.36
CA ASP A 205 9.14 -4.96 13.19
C ASP A 205 10.49 -5.65 13.48
N PRO A 206 10.91 -6.64 12.68
CA PRO A 206 12.14 -7.39 12.92
C PRO A 206 13.42 -6.54 12.80
N VAL A 207 13.34 -5.35 12.19
CA VAL A 207 14.45 -4.40 12.04
C VAL A 207 14.51 -3.44 13.23
N THR A 208 13.37 -2.88 13.65
CA THR A 208 13.33 -1.82 14.66
C THR A 208 12.95 -2.32 16.06
N GLY A 209 12.39 -3.53 16.17
CA GLY A 209 11.89 -4.12 17.42
C GLY A 209 10.65 -3.41 17.99
N GLN A 210 10.06 -2.47 17.25
CA GLN A 210 8.88 -1.72 17.64
C GLN A 210 7.62 -2.35 17.02
N PRO A 211 6.46 -2.34 17.71
CA PRO A 211 5.20 -2.74 17.08
C PRO A 211 4.91 -1.88 15.86
N PHE A 212 4.36 -2.48 14.80
CA PHE A 212 3.90 -1.74 13.63
C PHE A 212 2.79 -0.77 14.05
N ARG A 213 3.07 0.54 13.97
CA ARG A 213 2.05 1.56 14.15
C ARG A 213 0.97 1.38 13.07
N ASP A 214 -0.28 1.60 13.44
CA ASP A 214 -1.45 1.50 12.54
C ASP A 214 -1.71 0.12 11.92
N LEU A 215 -1.19 -0.94 12.53
CA LEU A 215 -1.52 -2.33 12.18
C LEU A 215 -2.30 -2.95 13.33
N ILE A 216 -3.42 -3.61 13.03
CA ILE A 216 -4.20 -4.38 14.00
C ILE A 216 -4.46 -5.79 13.47
N GLU A 217 -4.61 -6.75 14.37
CA GLU A 217 -5.18 -8.06 14.05
C GLU A 217 -6.69 -8.01 14.28
N VAL A 218 -7.47 -8.20 13.21
CA VAL A 218 -8.93 -8.36 13.28
C VAL A 218 -9.24 -9.85 13.31
N ILE A 219 -9.93 -10.30 14.35
CA ILE A 219 -10.33 -11.68 14.54
C ILE A 219 -11.84 -11.76 14.43
N VAL A 220 -12.33 -12.53 13.47
CA VAL A 220 -13.75 -12.80 13.29
C VAL A 220 -14.03 -14.23 13.71
N THR A 221 -14.93 -14.40 14.68
CA THR A 221 -15.41 -15.71 15.13
C THR A 221 -16.89 -15.85 14.82
N VAL A 222 -17.26 -16.90 14.11
CA VAL A 222 -18.64 -17.28 13.84
C VAL A 222 -19.02 -18.47 14.72
N PHE A 223 -20.17 -18.36 15.40
CA PHE A 223 -20.77 -19.38 16.24
C PHE A 223 -22.05 -19.89 15.61
N TRP A 224 -22.30 -21.20 15.70
CA TRP A 224 -23.57 -21.81 15.33
C TRP A 224 -23.84 -23.03 16.20
N ASN A 225 -25.08 -23.51 16.20
CA ASN A 225 -25.45 -24.73 16.91
C ASN A 225 -25.75 -25.82 15.88
N ASP A 226 -25.11 -26.98 16.03
CA ASP A 226 -25.40 -28.18 15.24
C ASP A 226 -25.81 -29.35 16.16
N VAL A 227 -26.02 -30.53 15.56
CA VAL A 227 -26.39 -31.76 16.31
C VAL A 227 -25.32 -32.18 17.31
N SER A 228 -24.08 -31.72 17.14
CA SER A 228 -22.92 -32.01 17.99
C SER A 228 -22.72 -30.95 19.09
N GLY A 229 -23.48 -29.86 19.08
CA GLY A 229 -23.45 -28.80 20.08
C GLY A 229 -23.09 -27.42 19.51
N ASN A 230 -22.57 -26.54 20.37
CA ASN A 230 -22.12 -25.21 19.95
C ASN A 230 -20.79 -25.34 19.21
N GLN A 231 -20.80 -24.98 17.93
CA GLN A 231 -19.63 -24.94 17.07
C GLN A 231 -19.10 -23.51 16.95
N LYS A 232 -17.83 -23.40 16.59
CA LYS A 232 -17.20 -22.11 16.27
C LYS A 232 -16.15 -22.25 15.18
N TYR A 233 -16.01 -21.19 14.39
CA TYR A 233 -14.97 -21.04 13.39
C TYR A 233 -14.38 -19.63 13.51
N SER A 234 -13.06 -19.51 13.49
CA SER A 234 -12.38 -18.22 13.64
C SER A 234 -11.34 -18.02 12.53
N VAL A 235 -11.29 -16.82 11.99
CA VAL A 235 -10.23 -16.36 11.07
C VAL A 235 -9.69 -15.04 11.60
N SER A 236 -8.38 -14.82 11.44
CA SER A 236 -7.80 -13.51 11.68
C SER A 236 -7.12 -12.95 10.43
N GLN A 237 -7.14 -11.63 10.31
CA GLN A 237 -6.47 -10.88 9.25
C GLN A 237 -5.80 -9.65 9.86
N TYR A 238 -4.60 -9.33 9.37
CA TYR A 238 -3.99 -8.04 9.67
C TYR A 238 -4.59 -6.94 8.80
N LEU A 239 -5.06 -5.89 9.45
CA LEU A 239 -5.63 -4.71 8.81
C LEU A 239 -4.74 -3.50 9.11
N HIS A 240 -4.29 -2.82 8.06
CA HIS A 240 -3.52 -1.59 8.17
C HIS A 240 -4.43 -0.38 7.97
N GLY A 241 -4.37 0.58 8.89
CA GLY A 241 -5.10 1.85 8.82
C GLY A 241 -4.18 3.05 8.95
N VAL A 242 -4.76 4.20 9.31
CA VAL A 242 -4.01 5.36 9.82
C VAL A 242 -4.83 5.90 10.97
N SER A 243 -4.37 5.69 12.21
CA SER A 243 -5.07 6.18 13.39
C SER A 243 -4.94 7.69 13.51
N LYS A 244 -5.97 8.36 14.04
CA LYS A 244 -5.87 9.76 14.46
C LYS A 244 -4.70 9.97 15.43
N LEU A 245 -4.41 8.98 16.28
CA LEU A 245 -3.29 9.01 17.21
C LEU A 245 -1.93 9.14 16.51
N THR A 246 -1.81 8.67 15.25
CA THR A 246 -0.59 8.83 14.46
C THR A 246 -0.32 10.29 14.13
N PHE A 247 -1.35 11.12 13.97
CA PHE A 247 -1.21 12.56 13.75
C PHE A 247 -1.05 13.35 15.06
N GLU A 248 -1.78 12.97 16.11
CA GLU A 248 -1.72 13.63 17.42
C GLU A 248 -0.40 13.38 18.15
N ASN A 249 0.05 12.12 18.12
CA ASN A 249 1.25 11.64 18.80
C ASN A 249 2.36 11.34 17.79
N LEU A 250 2.61 12.29 16.89
CA LEU A 250 3.95 12.47 16.34
C LEU A 250 4.86 12.95 17.48
N SER A 251 5.08 12.10 18.49
CA SER A 251 6.36 12.04 19.19
C SER A 251 7.36 12.01 18.05
N SER A 252 7.98 13.16 17.78
CA SER A 252 8.44 13.54 16.44
C SER A 252 8.98 12.28 15.76
N PRO A 253 8.60 11.93 14.52
CA PRO A 253 9.57 11.18 13.76
C PRO A 253 10.77 12.12 13.75
N GLN A 254 11.73 11.91 14.66
CA GLN A 254 13.08 12.35 14.47
C GLN A 254 13.46 11.53 13.26
N LEU A 255 13.02 12.00 12.08
CA LEU A 255 13.60 11.60 10.82
C LEU A 255 15.07 11.76 11.10
N GLU A 256 15.77 10.62 11.14
CA GLU A 256 17.10 10.59 11.70
C GLU A 256 17.89 11.73 11.06
N PRO A 257 18.54 12.59 11.86
CA PRO A 257 19.41 13.61 11.32
C PRO A 257 20.37 12.98 10.32
N TYR A 258 20.77 13.75 9.32
CA TYR A 258 21.71 13.24 8.34
C TYR A 258 22.95 12.66 9.01
N LYS A 259 23.39 11.50 8.49
CA LYS A 259 24.59 10.84 9.00
C LYS A 259 25.79 11.72 8.69
N GLU A 260 26.87 11.58 9.45
CA GLU A 260 28.10 12.33 9.19
C GLU A 260 28.62 12.15 7.74
N ALA A 261 28.41 10.96 7.17
CA ALA A 261 28.75 10.68 5.78
C ALA A 261 27.93 11.55 4.78
N ASP A 262 26.64 11.77 5.05
CA ASP A 262 25.78 12.63 4.23
C ASP A 262 26.25 14.09 4.32
N ALA A 263 26.48 14.58 5.54
CA ALA A 263 26.98 15.92 5.79
C ALA A 263 28.34 16.17 5.10
N ALA A 264 29.26 15.20 5.20
CA ALA A 264 30.54 15.22 4.52
C ALA A 264 30.39 15.30 3.00
N TRP A 265 29.42 14.54 2.45
CA TRP A 265 29.13 14.57 1.03
C TRP A 265 28.65 15.94 0.57
N GLY A 266 27.75 16.57 1.34
CA GLY A 266 27.30 17.95 1.12
C GLY A 266 28.47 18.94 1.11
N LEU A 267 29.32 18.88 2.14
CA LEU A 267 30.47 19.77 2.28
C LEU A 267 31.47 19.64 1.12
N TRP A 268 31.90 18.40 0.82
CA TRP A 268 32.86 18.14 -0.25
C TRP A 268 32.34 18.54 -1.62
N TRP A 269 31.08 18.20 -1.92
CA TRP A 269 30.49 18.48 -3.22
C TRP A 269 30.36 19.99 -3.49
N TRP A 270 30.01 20.77 -2.48
CA TRP A 270 29.81 22.20 -2.67
C TRP A 270 31.06 23.05 -2.53
N LEU A 271 32.03 22.64 -1.70
CA LEU A 271 33.18 23.47 -1.33
C LEU A 271 34.51 23.00 -1.92
N ALA A 272 34.60 21.75 -2.36
CA ALA A 272 35.85 21.16 -2.84
C ALA A 272 35.62 20.07 -3.90
N SER A 273 34.70 20.32 -4.86
CA SER A 273 34.29 19.33 -5.88
C SER A 273 35.44 18.75 -6.71
N GLY A 274 36.56 19.47 -6.84
CA GLY A 274 37.76 19.01 -7.54
C GLY A 274 38.76 18.22 -6.70
N SER A 275 38.50 18.02 -5.40
CA SER A 275 39.44 17.40 -4.46
C SER A 275 38.78 16.40 -3.52
N VAL A 276 37.58 15.90 -3.89
CA VAL A 276 36.80 14.97 -3.07
C VAL A 276 37.58 13.66 -2.86
N PRO A 277 37.94 13.30 -1.63
CA PRO A 277 38.59 12.03 -1.35
C PRO A 277 37.60 10.88 -1.54
N THR A 278 38.11 9.68 -1.85
CA THR A 278 37.28 8.47 -1.99
C THR A 278 37.65 7.46 -0.88
N PRO A 279 36.78 7.19 0.12
CA PRO A 279 35.46 7.80 0.33
C PRO A 279 35.52 9.18 1.01
N PRO A 280 34.54 10.06 0.77
CA PRO A 280 34.42 11.31 1.52
C PRO A 280 33.99 10.99 2.95
N THR A 281 34.74 11.50 3.93
CA THR A 281 34.40 11.35 5.35
C THR A 281 34.34 12.72 6.01
N PHE A 282 33.60 12.81 7.11
CA PHE A 282 33.49 14.06 7.85
C PHE A 282 34.85 14.46 8.45
N SER A 283 35.59 13.51 9.00
CA SER A 283 36.95 13.72 9.51
C SER A 283 37.90 14.23 8.42
N SER A 284 37.85 13.67 7.19
CA SER A 284 38.71 14.17 6.11
C SER A 284 38.34 15.58 5.68
N PHE A 285 37.05 15.95 5.70
CA PHE A 285 36.63 17.33 5.46
C PHE A 285 37.13 18.27 6.57
N MET A 286 37.03 17.89 7.84
CA MET A 286 37.50 18.70 8.97
C MET A 286 39.00 19.02 8.85
N SER A 287 39.82 18.04 8.44
CA SER A 287 41.25 18.26 8.17
C SER A 287 41.48 19.21 6.98
N TYR A 288 40.68 19.12 5.91
CA TYR A 288 40.75 20.04 4.77
C TYR A 288 40.32 21.46 5.14
N ASN A 289 39.29 21.58 5.97
CA ASN A 289 38.75 22.84 6.45
C ASN A 289 39.72 23.57 7.40
N ASP A 290 40.73 22.86 7.93
CA ASP A 290 41.76 23.37 8.85
C ASP A 290 41.16 23.97 10.13
N GLY A 291 40.23 23.23 10.74
CA GLY A 291 39.56 23.60 11.99
C GLY A 291 38.05 23.84 11.84
N GLY A 292 37.50 24.66 12.74
CA GLY A 292 36.07 24.85 12.94
C GLY A 292 35.49 23.97 14.06
N ASP A 293 34.32 24.35 14.57
CA ASP A 293 33.54 23.54 15.50
C ASP A 293 32.88 22.39 14.72
N PRO A 294 33.15 21.12 15.05
CA PRO A 294 32.56 19.97 14.35
C PRO A 294 31.03 20.01 14.27
N LYS A 295 30.34 20.51 15.30
CA LYS A 295 28.87 20.60 15.31
C LYS A 295 28.37 21.63 14.32
N VAL A 296 29.02 22.80 14.25
CA VAL A 296 28.70 23.88 13.30
C VAL A 296 28.99 23.42 11.87
N VAL A 297 30.16 22.82 11.64
CA VAL A 297 30.54 22.32 10.31
C VAL A 297 29.59 21.21 9.84
N LYS A 298 29.21 20.28 10.73
CA LYS A 298 28.23 19.24 10.41
C LYS A 298 26.88 19.85 10.04
N ALA A 299 26.37 20.80 10.82
CA ALA A 299 25.10 21.45 10.54
C ALA A 299 25.10 22.18 9.18
N VAL A 300 26.21 22.84 8.82
CA VAL A 300 26.40 23.40 7.46
C VAL A 300 26.33 22.29 6.41
N GLY A 301 27.00 21.16 6.67
CA GLY A 301 26.97 19.99 5.78
C GLY A 301 25.57 19.39 5.60
N ASP A 302 24.77 19.31 6.66
CA ASP A 302 23.38 18.82 6.60
C ASP A 302 22.52 19.70 5.67
N VAL A 303 22.63 21.04 5.81
CA VAL A 303 21.90 22.01 4.97
C VAL A 303 22.34 21.90 3.50
N LEU A 304 23.64 21.78 3.27
CA LEU A 304 24.20 21.63 1.93
C LEU A 304 23.82 20.30 1.26
N TYR A 305 23.79 19.22 2.04
CA TYR A 305 23.35 17.91 1.58
C TYR A 305 21.87 17.93 1.20
N PHE A 306 21.01 18.58 2.01
CA PHE A 306 19.60 18.80 1.66
C PHE A 306 19.45 19.43 0.27
N SER A 307 20.20 20.48 -0.07
CA SER A 307 20.10 21.12 -1.39
C SER A 307 20.42 20.15 -2.53
N LEU A 308 21.40 19.27 -2.34
CA LEU A 308 21.78 18.25 -3.34
C LEU A 308 20.72 17.17 -3.46
N PHE A 309 20.21 16.70 -2.32
CA PHE A 309 19.21 15.65 -2.28
C PHE A 309 17.88 16.13 -2.85
N ALA A 310 17.42 17.32 -2.49
CA ALA A 310 16.24 17.95 -3.05
C ALA A 310 16.35 18.17 -4.57
N ARG A 311 17.52 18.61 -5.06
CA ARG A 311 17.78 18.69 -6.50
C ARG A 311 17.68 17.32 -7.18
N LYS A 312 18.24 16.27 -6.55
CA LYS A 312 18.15 14.90 -7.06
C LYS A 312 16.70 14.42 -7.12
N ILE A 313 15.90 14.66 -6.07
CA ILE A 313 14.46 14.39 -6.05
C ILE A 313 13.78 15.10 -7.23
N GLY A 314 14.02 16.40 -7.40
CA GLY A 314 13.45 17.17 -8.51
C GLY A 314 13.77 16.59 -9.89
N LEU A 315 15.01 16.18 -10.14
CA LEU A 315 15.43 15.55 -11.41
C LEU A 315 14.81 14.16 -11.60
N THR A 316 14.82 13.32 -10.56
CA THR A 316 14.28 11.96 -10.60
C THR A 316 12.78 11.98 -10.88
N TYR A 317 12.02 12.76 -10.11
CA TYR A 317 10.58 12.88 -10.31
C TYR A 317 10.24 13.63 -11.59
N GLY A 318 11.04 14.62 -12.01
CA GLY A 318 10.89 15.27 -13.32
C GLY A 318 10.92 14.27 -14.49
N ASN A 319 11.86 13.33 -14.46
CA ASN A 319 11.94 12.26 -15.46
C ASN A 319 10.73 11.31 -15.40
N TYR A 320 10.30 10.90 -14.20
CA TYR A 320 9.13 10.03 -14.03
C TYR A 320 7.83 10.71 -14.49
N LEU A 321 7.67 11.99 -14.17
CA LEU A 321 6.52 12.81 -14.60
C LEU A 321 6.51 12.96 -16.12
N GLN A 322 7.65 13.23 -16.74
CA GLN A 322 7.75 13.36 -18.19
C GLN A 322 7.40 12.04 -18.90
N ASP A 323 7.88 10.90 -18.40
CA ASP A 323 7.53 9.58 -18.94
C ASP A 323 6.02 9.29 -18.79
N ALA A 324 5.45 9.53 -17.61
CA ALA A 324 4.02 9.31 -17.36
C ALA A 324 3.12 10.21 -18.22
N ARG A 325 3.48 11.49 -18.39
CA ARG A 325 2.79 12.44 -19.30
C ARG A 325 2.87 11.99 -20.74
N THR A 326 4.06 11.61 -21.21
CA THR A 326 4.26 11.11 -22.58
C THR A 326 3.36 9.91 -22.86
N LYS A 327 3.29 8.95 -21.92
CA LYS A 327 2.42 7.77 -22.04
C LYS A 327 0.93 8.12 -22.00
N ARG A 328 0.51 9.01 -21.10
CA ARG A 328 -0.87 9.52 -21.04
C ARG A 328 -1.28 10.16 -22.37
N ASP A 329 -0.44 11.04 -22.90
CA ASP A 329 -0.74 11.80 -24.12
C ASP A 329 -0.77 10.87 -25.35
N GLN A 330 0.09 9.85 -25.39
CA GLN A 330 0.02 8.78 -26.39
C GLN A 330 -1.30 8.01 -26.30
N CYS A 331 -1.76 7.67 -25.10
CA CYS A 331 -3.04 7.01 -24.90
C CYS A 331 -4.21 7.87 -25.39
N LEU A 332 -4.23 9.16 -25.03
CA LEU A 332 -5.27 10.11 -25.46
C LEU A 332 -5.30 10.33 -26.97
N ALA A 333 -4.15 10.24 -27.65
CA ALA A 333 -4.04 10.38 -29.09
C ALA A 333 -4.50 9.13 -29.86
N SER A 334 -4.66 7.99 -29.18
CA SER A 334 -5.06 6.72 -29.80
C SER A 334 -6.59 6.46 -29.68
N ALA A 335 -7.08 5.35 -30.24
CA ALA A 335 -8.50 5.00 -30.26
C ALA A 335 -9.12 4.78 -28.84
N SER A 336 -10.45 4.67 -28.77
CA SER A 336 -11.24 4.76 -27.52
C SER A 336 -10.80 3.86 -26.36
N ASP A 337 -10.26 2.66 -26.64
CA ASP A 337 -9.88 1.69 -25.59
C ASP A 337 -8.66 2.11 -24.76
N ASP A 338 -7.91 3.14 -25.18
CA ASP A 338 -6.72 3.62 -24.46
C ASP A 338 -7.04 4.74 -23.44
N LYS A 339 -8.29 5.23 -23.40
CA LYS A 339 -8.70 6.29 -22.46
C LYS A 339 -8.65 5.84 -21.00
N LYS A 340 -8.97 4.56 -20.72
CA LYS A 340 -8.81 3.98 -19.38
C LYS A 340 -7.35 3.99 -18.92
N ARG A 341 -6.41 3.69 -19.82
CA ARG A 341 -4.98 3.77 -19.51
C ARG A 341 -4.53 5.22 -19.35
N ALA A 342 -5.06 6.15 -20.15
CA ALA A 342 -4.81 7.57 -19.95
C ALA A 342 -5.25 8.03 -18.55
N ALA A 343 -6.41 7.59 -18.05
CA ALA A 343 -6.87 7.88 -16.69
C ALA A 343 -5.95 7.27 -15.62
N LEU A 344 -5.43 6.06 -15.83
CA LEU A 344 -4.44 5.45 -14.92
C LEU A 344 -3.10 6.19 -14.92
N TYR A 345 -2.63 6.69 -16.07
CA TYR A 345 -1.43 7.52 -16.13
C TYR A 345 -1.67 8.90 -15.51
N GLN A 346 -2.87 9.47 -15.67
CA GLN A 346 -3.28 10.70 -15.00
C GLN A 346 -3.24 10.54 -13.47
N GLU A 347 -3.80 9.45 -12.93
CA GLU A 347 -3.68 9.09 -11.52
C GLU A 347 -2.21 8.93 -11.10
N ARG A 348 -1.38 8.27 -11.94
CA ARG A 348 0.04 8.09 -11.67
C ARG A 348 0.80 9.42 -11.61
N ILE A 349 0.44 10.40 -12.44
CA ILE A 349 1.05 11.73 -12.41
C ILE A 349 0.73 12.41 -11.07
N GLY A 350 -0.53 12.38 -10.63
CA GLY A 350 -0.92 12.88 -9.29
C GLY A 350 -0.12 12.20 -8.17
N GLN A 351 0.00 10.87 -8.21
CA GLN A 351 0.80 10.11 -7.24
C GLN A 351 2.29 10.50 -7.24
N LEU A 352 2.88 10.75 -8.42
CA LEU A 352 4.28 11.16 -8.53
C LEU A 352 4.50 12.55 -7.93
N TYR A 353 3.55 13.47 -8.11
CA TYR A 353 3.61 14.79 -7.48
C TYR A 353 3.47 14.72 -5.95
N GLU A 354 2.52 13.91 -5.46
CA GLU A 354 2.34 13.66 -4.03
C GLU A 354 3.62 13.07 -3.41
N GLN A 355 4.20 12.04 -4.04
CA GLN A 355 5.44 11.39 -3.60
C GLN A 355 6.62 12.37 -3.60
N LYS A 356 6.74 13.21 -4.64
CA LYS A 356 7.75 14.27 -4.70
C LYS A 356 7.61 15.26 -3.55
N ALA A 357 6.39 15.72 -3.28
CA ALA A 357 6.11 16.65 -2.19
C ALA A 357 6.45 16.04 -0.83
N ALA A 358 6.03 14.80 -0.58
CA ALA A 358 6.31 14.06 0.65
C ALA A 358 7.82 13.84 0.87
N GLU A 359 8.58 13.46 -0.17
CA GLU A 359 10.02 13.29 -0.08
C GLU A 359 10.75 14.62 0.19
N LEU A 360 10.36 15.70 -0.48
CA LEU A 360 10.90 17.04 -0.22
C LEU A 360 10.59 17.50 1.20
N PHE A 361 9.35 17.30 1.66
CA PHE A 361 8.92 17.63 3.02
C PHE A 361 9.72 16.85 4.07
N GLY A 362 9.85 15.53 3.91
CA GLY A 362 10.65 14.69 4.81
C GLY A 362 12.13 15.07 4.82
N THR A 363 12.66 15.47 3.66
CA THR A 363 14.05 15.97 3.55
C THR A 363 14.21 17.31 4.27
N ALA A 364 13.25 18.23 4.14
CA ALA A 364 13.27 19.54 4.80
C ALA A 364 13.14 19.40 6.32
N ALA A 365 12.24 18.53 6.79
CA ALA A 365 12.06 18.23 8.21
C ALA A 365 13.36 17.76 8.89
N ARG A 366 14.24 17.04 8.18
CA ARG A 366 15.54 16.57 8.72
C ARG A 366 16.54 17.70 9.00
N ILE A 367 16.49 18.80 8.25
CA ILE A 367 17.46 19.90 8.43
C ILE A 367 17.01 20.95 9.44
N ARG A 368 15.76 20.90 9.91
CA ARG A 368 15.19 21.89 10.84
C ARG A 368 16.11 22.20 12.01
N SER A 369 16.54 21.16 12.74
CA SER A 369 17.41 21.32 13.91
C SER A 369 18.77 21.92 13.55
N SER A 370 19.32 21.56 12.38
CA SER A 370 20.61 22.08 11.92
C SER A 370 20.50 23.55 11.53
N VAL A 371 19.40 23.97 10.90
CA VAL A 371 19.14 25.38 10.56
C VAL A 371 18.99 26.21 11.84
N GLN A 372 18.15 25.77 12.79
CA GLN A 372 17.96 26.48 14.06
C GLN A 372 19.27 26.60 14.84
N PHE A 373 20.04 25.51 14.90
CA PHE A 373 21.35 25.51 15.54
C PHE A 373 22.31 26.54 14.92
N LEU A 374 22.33 26.67 13.58
CA LEU A 374 23.17 27.65 12.89
C LEU A 374 22.71 29.10 13.13
N LEU A 375 21.41 29.33 13.29
CA LEU A 375 20.86 30.64 13.66
C LEU A 375 21.29 31.08 15.06
N GLU A 376 21.55 30.14 15.97
CA GLU A 376 22.01 30.43 17.32
C GLU A 376 23.55 30.45 17.44
N ALA A 377 24.26 29.63 16.64
CA ALA A 377 25.70 29.49 16.72
C ALA A 377 26.47 30.74 16.22
N PRO A 378 27.59 31.15 16.85
CA PRO A 378 28.43 32.21 16.29
C PRO A 378 29.05 31.73 14.96
N LEU A 379 28.83 32.44 13.86
CA LEU A 379 29.30 32.08 12.51
C LEU A 379 30.59 32.82 12.14
N SER A 380 31.60 32.69 13.00
CA SER A 380 32.94 33.28 12.83
C SER A 380 33.88 32.35 12.06
N GLU A 381 35.05 32.84 11.66
CA GLU A 381 36.10 32.00 11.08
C GLU A 381 36.55 30.88 12.02
N SER A 382 36.63 31.15 13.33
CA SER A 382 37.04 30.15 14.32
C SER A 382 36.06 28.98 14.44
N THR A 383 34.78 29.21 14.19
CA THR A 383 33.71 28.22 14.35
C THR A 383 33.35 27.54 13.03
N LEU A 384 33.40 28.25 11.91
CA LEU A 384 33.20 27.67 10.59
C LEU A 384 34.46 27.00 10.05
N GLY A 385 35.64 27.41 10.51
CA GLY A 385 36.93 27.10 9.90
C GLY A 385 37.19 27.92 8.63
N PRO A 386 38.47 28.09 8.24
CA PRO A 386 38.88 29.03 7.21
C PRO A 386 38.28 28.74 5.83
N LYS A 387 38.13 27.47 5.41
CA LYS A 387 37.61 27.17 4.06
C LYS A 387 36.13 27.50 3.92
N ILE A 388 35.31 27.09 4.89
CA ILE A 388 33.89 27.44 4.92
C ILE A 388 33.72 28.96 5.06
N PHE A 389 34.49 29.60 5.95
CA PHE A 389 34.41 31.03 6.17
C PHE A 389 34.75 31.83 4.91
N GLN A 390 35.79 31.44 4.16
CA GLN A 390 36.13 32.03 2.86
C GLN A 390 35.03 31.80 1.82
N ALA A 391 34.37 30.65 1.85
CA ALA A 391 33.29 30.30 0.92
C ALA A 391 31.89 30.81 1.32
N ARG A 392 31.73 31.51 2.45
CA ARG A 392 30.42 31.90 2.99
C ARG A 392 29.55 32.69 2.02
N ASN A 393 30.16 33.53 1.18
CA ASN A 393 29.43 34.27 0.14
C ASN A 393 28.81 33.35 -0.92
N ASN A 394 29.46 32.23 -1.25
CA ASN A 394 28.90 31.21 -2.14
C ASN A 394 27.78 30.42 -1.45
N LEU A 395 27.91 30.17 -0.14
CA LEU A 395 26.88 29.50 0.66
C LEU A 395 25.57 30.29 0.67
N ARG A 396 25.63 31.63 0.60
CA ARG A 396 24.44 32.47 0.49
C ARG A 396 23.58 32.12 -0.73
N GLY A 397 24.20 32.00 -1.91
CA GLY A 397 23.51 31.56 -3.13
C GLY A 397 22.94 30.14 -3.04
N ARG A 398 23.54 29.28 -2.20
CA ARG A 398 23.02 27.92 -1.93
C ARG A 398 21.82 27.93 -0.98
N CYS A 399 21.79 28.83 0.01
CA CYS A 399 20.63 29.03 0.88
C CYS A 399 19.39 29.41 0.05
N TRP A 400 19.56 30.22 -1.00
CA TRP A 400 18.46 30.51 -1.93
C TRP A 400 17.91 29.26 -2.64
N SER A 401 18.78 28.32 -3.04
CA SER A 401 18.34 27.04 -3.62
C SER A 401 17.54 26.17 -2.64
N VAL A 402 17.76 26.31 -1.33
CA VAL A 402 16.96 25.63 -0.31
C VAL A 402 15.56 26.18 -0.26
N ASN A 403 15.41 27.50 -0.32
CA ASN A 403 14.12 28.18 -0.33
C ASN A 403 13.25 27.76 -1.51
N LEU A 404 13.84 27.65 -2.71
CA LEU A 404 13.15 27.14 -3.89
C LEU A 404 12.62 25.71 -3.70
N ASN A 405 13.37 24.86 -2.98
CA ASN A 405 12.92 23.50 -2.71
C ASN A 405 11.74 23.43 -1.73
N ILE A 406 11.59 24.42 -0.83
CA ILE A 406 10.45 24.51 0.10
C ILE A 406 9.19 24.95 -0.66
N GLU A 407 9.31 25.96 -1.54
CA GLU A 407 8.19 26.34 -2.44
C GLU A 407 7.78 25.18 -3.35
N GLU A 408 8.74 24.35 -3.76
CA GLU A 408 8.46 23.15 -4.56
C GLU A 408 7.60 22.11 -3.84
N ILE A 409 7.60 22.07 -2.49
CA ILE A 409 6.68 21.22 -1.71
C ILE A 409 5.24 21.65 -1.97
N GLN A 410 4.96 22.95 -1.79
CA GLN A 410 3.64 23.54 -2.03
C GLN A 410 3.19 23.32 -3.48
N ASN A 411 4.06 23.66 -4.44
CA ASN A 411 3.77 23.51 -5.86
C ASN A 411 3.49 22.04 -6.24
N SER A 412 4.22 21.10 -5.64
CA SER A 412 4.03 19.67 -5.91
C SER A 412 2.72 19.16 -5.32
N PHE A 413 2.32 19.59 -4.11
CA PHE A 413 1.00 19.24 -3.58
C PHE A 413 -0.13 19.84 -4.41
N ALA A 414 -0.06 21.12 -4.77
CA ALA A 414 -1.05 21.76 -5.64
C ALA A 414 -1.16 21.07 -7.01
N ALA A 415 -0.03 20.67 -7.59
CA ALA A 415 -0.03 19.90 -8.84
C ALA A 415 -0.63 18.50 -8.66
N ALA A 416 -0.41 17.84 -7.52
CA ALA A 416 -1.04 16.55 -7.24
C ALA A 416 -2.57 16.68 -7.14
N GLU A 417 -3.07 17.70 -6.42
CA GLU A 417 -4.50 18.01 -6.32
C GLU A 417 -5.13 18.23 -7.70
N ASP A 418 -4.54 19.11 -8.52
CA ASP A 418 -5.01 19.41 -9.87
C ASP A 418 -5.07 18.16 -10.76
N GLU A 419 -4.06 17.30 -10.69
CA GLU A 419 -4.03 16.08 -11.50
C GLU A 419 -5.06 15.03 -11.01
N TYR A 420 -5.41 15.00 -9.72
CA TYR A 420 -6.50 14.18 -9.20
C TYR A 420 -7.88 14.74 -9.51
N LEU A 421 -8.06 16.06 -9.46
CA LEU A 421 -9.32 16.71 -9.84
C LEU A 421 -9.70 16.42 -11.28
N LYS A 422 -8.72 16.46 -12.20
CA LYS A 422 -8.95 16.12 -13.61
C LYS A 422 -9.55 14.72 -13.78
N LEU A 423 -9.28 13.76 -12.89
CA LEU A 423 -9.90 12.42 -12.96
C LEU A 423 -11.43 12.46 -12.75
N GLN A 424 -11.93 13.49 -12.06
CA GLN A 424 -13.36 13.73 -11.83
C GLN A 424 -14.02 14.50 -12.99
N GLU A 425 -13.24 14.88 -14.00
CA GLU A 425 -13.67 15.69 -15.14
C GLU A 425 -13.52 14.90 -16.46
N ASN A 426 -14.12 15.43 -17.53
CA ASN A 426 -13.88 14.88 -18.86
C ASN A 426 -12.44 15.16 -19.32
N PRO A 427 -11.76 14.22 -20.00
CA PRO A 427 -12.31 12.99 -20.59
C PRO A 427 -12.26 11.76 -19.67
N TYR A 428 -11.75 11.89 -18.44
CA TYR A 428 -11.41 10.73 -17.61
C TYR A 428 -12.60 10.17 -16.82
N LYS A 429 -13.55 11.02 -16.42
CA LYS A 429 -14.67 10.66 -15.55
C LYS A 429 -15.41 9.38 -15.96
N ALA A 430 -15.66 9.21 -17.25
CA ALA A 430 -16.40 8.04 -17.78
C ALA A 430 -15.56 6.75 -17.83
N ASP A 431 -14.24 6.88 -17.87
CA ASP A 431 -13.29 5.78 -18.05
C ASP A 431 -12.53 5.44 -16.75
N TYR A 432 -12.64 6.27 -15.73
CA TYR A 432 -12.00 6.06 -14.43
C TYR A 432 -12.75 4.99 -13.64
N PRO A 433 -12.06 3.98 -13.06
CA PRO A 433 -12.75 2.92 -12.31
C PRO A 433 -13.53 3.48 -11.12
N GLU A 434 -14.83 3.19 -11.06
CA GLU A 434 -15.74 3.68 -10.02
C GLU A 434 -15.24 3.39 -8.60
N ARG A 435 -14.75 2.16 -8.37
CA ARG A 435 -14.13 1.74 -7.09
C ARG A 435 -12.93 2.59 -6.63
N LYS A 436 -12.35 3.41 -7.50
CA LYS A 436 -11.22 4.30 -7.18
C LYS A 436 -11.65 5.75 -6.94
N VAL A 437 -12.90 6.11 -7.24
CA VAL A 437 -13.38 7.48 -7.15
C VAL A 437 -13.31 8.00 -5.71
N THR A 438 -13.83 7.23 -4.75
CA THR A 438 -13.78 7.58 -3.32
C THR A 438 -12.34 7.75 -2.83
N LEU A 439 -11.46 6.80 -3.14
CA LEU A 439 -10.03 6.87 -2.80
C LEU A 439 -9.34 8.10 -3.39
N THR A 440 -9.71 8.51 -4.61
CA THR A 440 -9.16 9.71 -5.25
C THR A 440 -9.66 10.98 -4.57
N ILE A 441 -10.96 11.05 -4.26
CA ILE A 441 -11.54 12.17 -3.53
C ILE A 441 -10.89 12.31 -2.16
N ARG A 442 -10.67 11.20 -1.45
CA ARG A 442 -9.95 11.20 -0.17
C ARG A 442 -8.57 11.85 -0.30
N ARG A 443 -7.79 11.47 -1.33
CA ARG A 443 -6.49 12.09 -1.60
C ARG A 443 -6.58 13.58 -1.87
N ILE A 444 -7.57 14.02 -2.65
CA ILE A 444 -7.83 15.44 -2.92
C ILE A 444 -8.04 16.18 -1.59
N LEU A 445 -8.94 15.68 -0.74
CA LEU A 445 -9.24 16.28 0.56
C LEU A 445 -8.03 16.28 1.50
N ASP A 446 -7.26 15.20 1.55
CA ASP A 446 -6.05 15.11 2.36
C ASP A 446 -4.98 16.12 1.92
N ILE A 447 -4.78 16.28 0.61
CA ILE A 447 -3.85 17.27 0.05
C ILE A 447 -4.33 18.70 0.33
N GLU A 448 -5.62 19.00 0.14
CA GLU A 448 -6.17 20.32 0.43
C GLU A 448 -6.06 20.69 1.91
N LYS A 449 -6.32 19.73 2.83
CA LYS A 449 -6.12 19.94 4.27
C LYS A 449 -4.68 20.34 4.58
N ILE A 450 -3.70 19.66 3.97
CA ILE A 450 -2.28 20.02 4.10
C ILE A 450 -2.02 21.41 3.51
N GLY A 451 -2.59 21.73 2.35
CA GLY A 451 -2.50 23.04 1.72
C GLY A 451 -3.01 24.17 2.61
N VAL A 452 -4.18 24.00 3.24
CA VAL A 452 -4.75 24.96 4.20
C VAL A 452 -3.81 25.18 5.39
N ILE A 453 -3.24 24.11 5.96
CA ILE A 453 -2.30 24.23 7.08
C ILE A 453 -1.02 24.95 6.65
N ILE A 454 -0.49 24.66 5.46
CA ILE A 454 0.71 25.32 4.94
C ILE A 454 0.48 26.82 4.73
N LEU A 455 -0.74 27.24 4.37
CA LEU A 455 -1.12 28.64 4.16
C LEU A 455 -1.41 29.39 5.48
N LYS A 456 -1.22 28.76 6.64
CA LYS A 456 -1.33 29.39 7.96
C LYS A 456 -0.26 30.48 8.13
N GLY A 457 -0.56 31.68 7.66
CA GLY A 457 0.36 32.83 7.65
C GLY A 457 0.36 33.61 6.34
N SER A 458 -0.20 33.05 5.27
CA SER A 458 -0.52 33.81 4.05
C SER A 458 -1.91 34.45 4.18
N GLY A 459 -2.14 35.58 3.51
CA GLY A 459 -3.44 36.26 3.50
C GLY A 459 -4.58 35.45 2.86
N ASP A 460 -4.27 34.33 2.21
CA ASP A 460 -5.19 33.53 1.38
C ASP A 460 -5.88 32.39 2.15
N LEU A 461 -5.58 32.23 3.45
CA LEU A 461 -6.07 31.13 4.29
C LEU A 461 -7.61 31.00 4.31
N GLY A 462 -8.33 32.13 4.39
CA GLY A 462 -9.79 32.14 4.46
C GLY A 462 -10.44 31.57 3.21
N ASP A 463 -9.88 31.86 2.04
CA ASP A 463 -10.38 31.41 0.75
C ASP A 463 -10.13 29.91 0.57
N SER A 464 -8.93 29.41 0.94
CA SER A 464 -8.61 27.99 0.84
C SER A 464 -9.45 27.10 1.75
N LEU A 465 -9.69 27.51 3.01
CA LEU A 465 -10.55 26.74 3.91
C LEU A 465 -11.99 26.73 3.41
N THR A 466 -12.49 27.86 2.92
CA THR A 466 -13.83 27.96 2.34
C THR A 466 -13.96 27.08 1.09
N GLN A 467 -12.94 27.05 0.23
CA GLN A 467 -12.91 26.17 -0.94
C GLN A 467 -12.98 24.69 -0.54
N LEU A 468 -12.20 24.26 0.45
CA LEU A 468 -12.22 22.90 0.97
C LEU A 468 -13.61 22.54 1.54
N GLN A 469 -14.21 23.42 2.33
CA GLN A 469 -15.56 23.22 2.88
C GLN A 469 -16.62 23.07 1.79
N ASN A 470 -16.58 23.95 0.78
CA ASN A 470 -17.50 23.89 -0.36
C ASN A 470 -17.32 22.58 -1.14
N ARG A 471 -16.08 22.12 -1.28
CA ARG A 471 -15.78 20.87 -1.98
C ARG A 471 -16.27 19.64 -1.22
N ILE A 472 -16.07 19.59 0.10
CA ILE A 472 -16.62 18.52 0.95
C ILE A 472 -18.15 18.49 0.82
N SER A 473 -18.81 19.65 0.84
CA SER A 473 -20.27 19.73 0.65
C SER A 473 -20.69 19.20 -0.72
N ALA A 474 -20.00 19.61 -1.80
CA ALA A 474 -20.30 19.18 -3.16
C ALA A 474 -20.12 17.66 -3.34
N PHE A 475 -19.08 17.08 -2.74
CA PHE A 475 -18.91 15.62 -2.72
C PHE A 475 -20.02 14.96 -1.91
N ASN A 476 -20.34 15.47 -0.71
CA ASN A 476 -21.40 14.89 0.12
C ASN A 476 -22.74 14.82 -0.64
N ASP A 477 -23.11 15.91 -1.32
CA ASP A 477 -24.34 15.95 -2.12
C ASP A 477 -24.28 15.01 -3.34
N SER A 478 -23.09 14.80 -3.94
CA SER A 478 -22.91 13.90 -5.08
C SER A 478 -22.99 12.42 -4.72
N PHE A 479 -22.60 12.04 -3.50
CA PHE A 479 -22.59 10.64 -3.03
C PHE A 479 -23.79 10.28 -2.13
N ARG A 480 -24.62 11.26 -1.75
CA ARG A 480 -25.77 11.05 -0.88
C ARG A 480 -26.73 10.01 -1.46
N GLY A 481 -26.98 8.96 -0.69
CA GLY A 481 -27.87 7.85 -1.07
C GLY A 481 -27.26 6.85 -2.06
N LEU A 482 -26.04 7.11 -2.57
CA LEU A 482 -25.29 6.18 -3.43
C LEU A 482 -24.25 5.40 -2.63
N GLN A 483 -23.49 6.07 -1.77
CA GLN A 483 -22.39 5.48 -1.01
C GLN A 483 -22.45 5.93 0.46
N PRO A 484 -23.29 5.29 1.30
CA PRO A 484 -23.57 5.77 2.66
C PRO A 484 -22.31 5.78 3.56
N VAL A 485 -21.44 4.77 3.46
CA VAL A 485 -20.19 4.71 4.23
C VAL A 485 -19.26 5.87 3.87
N PHE A 486 -19.17 6.21 2.58
CA PHE A 486 -18.37 7.35 2.12
C PHE A 486 -18.99 8.70 2.52
N VAL A 487 -20.33 8.80 2.56
CA VAL A 487 -21.03 9.97 3.08
C VAL A 487 -20.72 10.18 4.56
N ASP A 488 -20.68 9.12 5.37
CA ASP A 488 -20.29 9.21 6.79
C ASP A 488 -18.87 9.74 6.95
N TYR A 489 -17.94 9.29 6.09
CA TYR A 489 -16.59 9.86 6.00
C TYR A 489 -16.64 11.37 5.70
N LEU A 490 -17.38 11.80 4.67
CA LEU A 490 -17.48 13.22 4.28
C LEU A 490 -18.11 14.10 5.37
N VAL A 491 -19.08 13.58 6.12
CA VAL A 491 -19.68 14.28 7.28
C VAL A 491 -18.62 14.49 8.36
N GLN A 492 -17.79 13.48 8.63
CA GLN A 492 -16.70 13.62 9.58
C GLN A 492 -15.62 14.60 9.09
N GLU A 493 -15.25 14.56 7.81
CA GLU A 493 -14.34 15.53 7.20
C GLU A 493 -14.89 16.97 7.29
N ALA A 494 -16.20 17.17 7.08
CA ALA A 494 -16.82 18.48 7.27
C ALA A 494 -16.70 18.97 8.73
N GLY A 495 -16.83 18.06 9.70
CA GLY A 495 -16.60 18.35 11.12
C GLY A 495 -15.16 18.73 11.43
N ILE A 496 -14.18 18.02 10.85
CA ILE A 496 -12.75 18.31 10.98
C ILE A 496 -12.44 19.69 10.38
N CYS A 497 -12.93 19.95 9.16
CA CYS A 497 -12.64 21.15 8.38
C CYS A 497 -13.58 22.34 8.68
N ARG A 498 -14.38 22.30 9.75
CA ARG A 498 -15.33 23.38 10.11
C ARG A 498 -14.65 24.72 10.43
N SER A 499 -13.41 24.67 10.92
CA SER A 499 -12.56 25.82 11.24
C SER A 499 -11.11 25.41 11.20
N LEU A 500 -10.20 26.39 11.08
CA LEU A 500 -8.77 26.13 11.17
C LEU A 500 -8.41 25.45 12.50
N ASP A 501 -8.90 25.97 13.63
CA ASP A 501 -8.63 25.38 14.96
C ASP A 501 -9.04 23.90 15.04
N SER A 502 -10.16 23.54 14.41
CA SER A 502 -10.66 22.16 14.39
C SER A 502 -9.77 21.25 13.54
N LEU A 503 -9.31 21.75 12.39
CA LEU A 503 -8.37 21.06 11.51
C LEU A 503 -7.02 20.84 12.21
N GLU A 504 -6.51 21.88 12.88
CA GLU A 504 -5.26 21.78 13.63
C GLU A 504 -5.37 20.83 14.80
N ALA A 505 -6.46 20.89 15.57
CA ALA A 505 -6.70 19.97 16.67
C ALA A 505 -6.74 18.51 16.18
N TYR A 506 -7.33 18.24 15.02
CA TYR A 506 -7.33 16.92 14.42
C TYR A 506 -5.91 16.42 14.12
N PHE A 507 -5.03 17.31 13.64
CA PHE A 507 -3.63 17.02 13.34
C PHE A 507 -2.67 17.25 14.53
N GLY A 508 -3.18 17.26 15.76
CA GLY A 508 -2.36 17.34 16.99
C GLY A 508 -1.80 18.72 17.33
N GLY A 509 -2.28 19.77 16.68
CA GLY A 509 -1.91 21.17 16.96
C GLY A 509 -0.40 21.43 16.84
N SER A 510 0.13 22.32 17.68
CA SER A 510 1.53 22.74 17.64
C SER A 510 2.55 21.64 18.00
N THR A 511 2.09 20.56 18.65
CA THR A 511 2.94 19.42 19.03
C THR A 511 2.84 18.24 18.07
N GLY A 512 1.81 18.20 17.23
CA GLY A 512 1.56 17.13 16.26
C GLY A 512 1.99 17.48 14.84
N PHE A 513 1.26 16.96 13.86
CA PHE A 513 1.55 17.12 12.44
C PHE A 513 1.43 18.58 11.97
N THR A 514 0.45 19.34 12.47
CA THR A 514 0.33 20.78 12.19
C THR A 514 1.60 21.53 12.61
N GLY A 515 2.11 21.28 13.82
CA GLY A 515 3.35 21.87 14.30
C GLY A 515 4.56 21.51 13.45
N LEU A 516 4.65 20.25 12.98
CA LEU A 516 5.71 19.82 12.08
C LEU A 516 5.64 20.55 10.73
N ILE A 517 4.45 20.69 10.13
CA ILE A 517 4.27 21.43 8.89
C ILE A 517 4.75 22.87 9.06
N GLN A 518 4.27 23.57 10.09
CA GLN A 518 4.65 24.96 10.34
C GLN A 518 6.16 25.10 10.46
N GLN A 519 6.78 24.24 11.27
CA GLN A 519 8.23 24.26 11.47
C GLN A 519 9.03 23.97 10.19
N VAL A 520 8.52 23.15 9.27
CA VAL A 520 9.15 22.93 7.96
C VAL A 520 9.02 24.16 7.08
N MET A 521 7.85 24.80 7.08
CA MET A 521 7.62 26.02 6.30
C MET A 521 8.46 27.20 6.81
N ASP A 522 8.62 27.31 8.14
CA ASP A 522 9.46 28.33 8.79
C ASP A 522 10.95 28.17 8.47
N ILE A 523 11.39 27.01 7.96
CA ILE A 523 12.77 26.84 7.46
C ILE A 523 13.07 27.87 6.37
N LYS A 524 12.09 28.23 5.53
CA LYS A 524 12.27 29.23 4.48
C LYS A 524 12.74 30.57 5.06
N ASP A 525 12.05 31.07 6.06
CA ASP A 525 12.37 32.35 6.70
C ASP A 525 13.67 32.25 7.51
N SER A 526 13.86 31.11 8.19
CA SER A 526 15.09 30.78 8.93
C SER A 526 16.32 30.76 8.01
N MET A 527 16.18 30.26 6.80
CA MET A 527 17.26 30.23 5.80
C MET A 527 17.57 31.63 5.25
N PHE A 528 16.57 32.50 5.08
CA PHE A 528 16.81 33.92 4.75
C PHE A 528 17.51 34.67 5.87
N GLU A 529 17.19 34.38 7.13
CA GLU A 529 17.91 34.93 8.28
C GLU A 529 19.34 34.40 8.35
N LEU A 530 19.54 33.09 8.13
CA LEU A 530 20.87 32.49 8.06
C LEU A 530 21.72 33.12 6.95
N GLU A 531 21.13 33.38 5.79
CA GLU A 531 21.80 34.07 4.69
C GLU A 531 22.25 35.49 5.10
N ARG A 532 21.40 36.22 5.83
CA ARG A 532 21.73 37.55 6.37
C ARG A 532 22.85 37.48 7.40
N LYS A 533 22.88 36.44 8.23
CA LYS A 533 23.90 36.23 9.26
C LYS A 533 25.27 35.82 8.69
N LEU A 534 25.29 35.16 7.53
CA LEU A 534 26.52 34.80 6.82
C LEU A 534 27.17 36.00 6.08
N LYS A 535 26.46 37.12 5.94
CA LYS A 535 26.96 38.36 5.35
C LYS A 535 27.79 39.13 6.37
#